data_AF-F3Z452-F1
#
_entry.id   AF-F3Z452-F1
#
_cell.length_a   1.000
_cell.length_b   1.000
_cell.length_c   1.000
_cell.angle_alpha   90.00
_cell.angle_beta   90.00
_cell.angle_gamma   90.00
#
_symmetry.space_group_name_H-M   'P 1'
#
loop_
_entity.id
_entity.type
_entity.pdbx_description
1 polymer ?
#
loop_
_entity_poly.entity_id
_entity_poly.type
_entity_poly.pdbx_seq_one_letter_code
_entity_poly.pdbx_strand_id
1 'polypeptide(L)'
;MAEASREKVHSIQDFTRSEKPRQDDMEDIKRKSEKDMGKVAIFISILSVLLLVIFFFGLNQNITGLNQEVQNLGALRQDVATLATQFGDIQQTVGSVQENVGSLENRFVELEKLPAQTRNMILMNDLNAMNQRLGHIGSQLSGQQATRLQEAQQLLQQLQTELAQ
;
A
#
# COMPACT_ATOMS: atom_id res chain seq x y z
N MET A 1 96.78 20.01 64.16
CA MET A 1 95.43 20.02 64.76
C MET A 1 94.47 19.60 63.68
N ALA A 2 93.85 18.44 63.85
CA ALA A 2 92.99 17.80 62.86
C ALA A 2 91.52 18.12 63.17
N GLU A 3 90.76 18.59 62.19
CA GLU A 3 89.30 18.54 62.22
C GLU A 3 88.84 17.45 61.27
N ALA A 4 88.41 16.35 61.87
CA ALA A 4 87.80 15.22 61.18
C ALA A 4 86.28 15.28 61.33
N SER A 5 85.62 15.18 60.18
CA SER A 5 84.26 14.77 59.87
C SER A 5 83.37 14.24 61.00
N ARG A 6 82.16 14.80 61.12
CA ARG A 6 80.95 14.06 61.55
C ARG A 6 79.73 14.48 60.72
N GLU A 7 79.60 13.82 59.58
CA GLU A 7 78.39 13.70 58.79
C GLU A 7 77.32 12.98 59.63
N LYS A 8 76.22 13.67 59.98
CA LYS A 8 75.09 13.05 60.68
C LYS A 8 74.22 12.33 59.66
N VAL A 9 74.41 11.01 59.56
CA VAL A 9 73.55 10.08 58.84
C VAL A 9 72.13 10.15 59.43
N HIS A 10 71.15 10.58 58.63
CA HIS A 10 69.73 10.49 58.98
C HIS A 10 69.31 9.03 58.86
N SER A 11 68.92 8.41 59.98
CA SER A 11 68.52 7.01 60.04
C SER A 11 67.19 6.80 59.31
N ILE A 12 67.17 5.84 58.38
CA ILE A 12 66.05 5.42 57.51
C ILE A 12 64.97 4.61 58.28
N GLN A 13 64.83 4.81 59.58
CA GLN A 13 63.99 3.97 60.45
C GLN A 13 62.52 4.40 60.57
N ASP A 14 62.10 5.50 59.94
CA ASP A 14 60.71 5.97 60.02
C ASP A 14 59.76 5.41 58.94
N PHE A 15 60.25 4.58 58.01
CA PHE A 15 59.43 4.10 56.88
C PHE A 15 58.66 2.80 57.11
N THR A 16 58.60 2.29 58.35
CA THR A 16 57.82 1.08 58.66
C THR A 16 56.84 1.29 59.80
N ARG A 17 56.10 2.40 59.78
CA ARG A 17 54.81 2.46 60.49
C ARG A 17 53.72 2.04 59.52
N SER A 18 53.50 0.73 59.40
CA SER A 18 52.28 0.21 58.81
C SER A 18 51.11 0.61 59.71
N GLU A 19 50.52 1.78 59.46
CA GLU A 19 49.24 2.17 60.04
C GLU A 19 48.18 1.19 59.54
N LYS A 20 47.88 0.17 60.36
CA LYS A 20 46.57 -0.47 60.30
C LYS A 20 45.55 0.65 60.52
N PRO A 21 44.56 0.83 59.63
CA PRO A 21 43.56 1.88 59.81
C PRO A 21 42.91 1.66 61.18
N ARG A 22 42.87 2.70 62.00
CA ARG A 22 42.31 2.60 63.35
C ARG A 22 40.82 2.31 63.18
N GLN A 23 40.27 1.41 63.99
CA GLN A 23 38.84 1.05 63.91
C GLN A 23 37.92 2.28 63.98
N ASP A 24 38.36 3.33 64.70
CA ASP A 24 37.68 4.64 64.76
C ASP A 24 37.61 5.35 63.39
N ASP A 25 38.68 5.27 62.57
CA ASP A 25 38.70 5.88 61.22
C ASP A 25 37.70 5.17 60.29
N MET A 26 37.53 3.85 60.45
CA MET A 26 36.59 3.05 59.67
C MET A 26 35.12 3.40 60.02
N GLU A 27 34.82 3.63 61.29
CA GLU A 27 33.47 4.02 61.74
C GLU A 27 33.09 5.43 61.26
N ASP A 28 34.01 6.38 61.30
CA ASP A 28 33.78 7.75 60.82
C ASP A 28 33.63 7.82 59.29
N ILE A 29 34.43 7.06 58.55
CA ILE A 29 34.28 6.92 57.09
C ILE A 29 32.92 6.29 56.77
N LYS A 30 32.48 5.28 57.52
CA LYS A 30 31.18 4.63 57.31
C LYS A 30 30.02 5.59 57.58
N ARG A 31 30.05 6.36 58.67
CA ARG A 31 29.01 7.37 58.98
C ARG A 31 28.96 8.50 57.95
N LYS A 32 30.12 8.97 57.49
CA LYS A 32 30.22 9.99 56.44
C LYS A 32 29.71 9.44 55.10
N SER A 33 30.08 8.20 54.75
CA SER A 33 29.60 7.50 53.57
C SER A 33 28.09 7.26 53.61
N GLU A 34 27.51 6.86 54.75
CA GLU A 34 26.06 6.68 54.90
C GLU A 34 25.30 8.00 54.71
N LYS A 35 25.83 9.11 55.26
CA LYS A 35 25.27 10.46 55.07
C LYS A 35 25.35 10.94 53.61
N ASP A 36 26.45 10.66 52.92
CA ASP A 36 26.64 11.03 51.52
C ASP A 36 25.81 10.14 50.58
N MET A 37 25.63 8.85 50.92
CA MET A 37 24.74 7.95 50.20
C MET A 37 23.27 8.32 50.35
N GLY A 38 22.85 8.86 51.50
CA GLY A 38 21.50 9.40 51.67
C GLY A 38 21.19 10.57 50.70
N LYS A 39 22.17 11.46 50.47
CA LYS A 39 22.03 12.53 49.46
C LYS A 39 21.99 11.97 48.05
N VAL A 40 22.89 11.03 47.74
CA VAL A 40 22.94 10.35 46.45
C VAL A 40 21.62 9.62 46.16
N ALA A 41 21.02 8.97 47.16
CA ALA A 41 19.74 8.28 47.02
C ALA A 41 18.59 9.23 46.66
N ILE A 42 18.57 10.46 47.20
CA ILE A 42 17.57 11.48 46.83
C ILE A 42 17.74 11.92 45.37
N PHE A 43 18.99 12.13 44.92
CA PHE A 43 19.24 12.47 43.52
C PHE A 43 18.84 11.31 42.59
N ILE A 44 19.15 10.07 42.96
CA ILE A 44 18.75 8.88 42.20
C ILE A 44 17.22 8.73 42.19
N SER A 45 16.51 9.00 43.28
CA SER A 45 15.05 8.90 43.30
C SER A 45 14.41 9.95 42.38
N ILE A 46 14.90 11.19 42.41
CA ILE A 46 14.40 12.26 41.53
C ILE A 46 14.71 11.93 40.06
N LEU A 47 15.94 11.47 39.77
CA LEU A 47 16.34 11.07 38.43
C LEU A 47 15.52 9.89 37.92
N SER A 48 15.22 8.92 38.78
CA SER A 48 14.41 7.74 38.44
C SER A 48 12.98 8.15 38.07
N VAL A 49 12.38 9.07 38.84
CA VAL A 49 11.04 9.61 38.51
C VAL A 49 11.07 10.36 37.19
N LEU A 50 12.09 11.20 36.97
CA LEU A 50 12.24 11.96 35.73
C LEU A 50 12.42 11.05 34.52
N LEU A 51 13.22 9.99 34.65
CA LEU A 51 13.35 8.94 33.63
C LEU A 51 12.02 8.24 33.36
N LEU A 52 11.25 7.92 34.41
CA LEU A 52 9.94 7.29 34.27
C LEU A 52 8.98 8.19 33.48
N VAL A 53 8.99 9.50 33.74
CA VAL A 53 8.19 10.48 32.99
C VAL A 53 8.61 10.53 31.52
N ILE A 54 9.90 10.69 31.23
CA ILE A 54 10.39 10.73 29.82
C ILE A 54 10.07 9.43 29.11
N PHE A 55 10.30 8.28 29.76
CA PHE A 55 10.02 6.97 29.20
C PHE A 55 8.52 6.77 28.98
N PHE A 56 7.68 7.20 29.93
CA PHE A 56 6.22 7.17 29.78
C PHE A 56 5.76 7.97 28.56
N PHE A 57 6.25 9.20 28.40
CA PHE A 57 5.92 10.02 27.23
C PHE A 57 6.46 9.42 25.92
N GLY A 58 7.69 8.91 25.91
CA GLY A 58 8.29 8.25 24.74
C GLY A 58 7.55 6.98 24.33
N LEU A 59 7.19 6.12 25.30
CA LEU A 59 6.35 4.96 25.04
C LEU A 59 4.96 5.36 24.54
N ASN A 60 4.33 6.37 25.14
CA ASN A 60 3.00 6.83 24.75
C ASN A 60 2.97 7.36 23.30
N GLN A 61 4.00 8.12 22.90
CA GLN A 61 4.17 8.56 21.51
C GLN A 61 4.38 7.37 20.56
N ASN A 62 5.25 6.42 20.92
CA ASN A 62 5.48 5.22 20.12
C ASN A 62 4.22 4.35 19.96
N ILE A 63 3.43 4.18 21.03
CA ILE A 63 2.16 3.43 20.97
C ILE A 63 1.16 4.15 20.06
N THR A 64 1.11 5.48 20.11
CA THR A 64 0.24 6.26 19.22
C THR A 64 0.63 6.06 17.76
N GLY A 65 1.93 6.14 17.45
CA GLY A 65 2.44 5.89 16.09
C GLY A 65 2.16 4.46 15.62
N LEU A 66 2.38 3.47 16.48
CA LEU A 66 2.08 2.06 16.17
C LEU A 66 0.59 1.84 15.91
N ASN A 67 -0.29 2.46 16.70
CA ASN A 67 -1.74 2.37 16.51
C ASN A 67 -2.16 2.93 15.13
N GLN A 68 -1.56 4.04 14.72
CA GLN A 68 -1.81 4.62 13.40
C GLN A 68 -1.34 3.68 12.27
N GLU A 69 -0.17 3.07 12.40
CA GLU A 69 0.33 2.09 11.44
C GLU A 69 -0.57 0.85 11.33
N VAL A 70 -1.07 0.35 12.47
CA VAL A 70 -2.03 -0.77 12.51
C VAL A 70 -3.35 -0.40 11.83
N GLN A 71 -3.83 0.83 11.99
CA GLN A 71 -5.02 1.32 11.29
C GLN A 71 -4.79 1.39 9.78
N ASN A 72 -3.63 1.88 9.35
CA ASN A 72 -3.25 1.91 7.93
C ASN A 72 -3.20 0.50 7.32
N LEU A 73 -2.66 -0.48 8.05
CA LEU A 73 -2.69 -1.88 7.64
C LEU A 73 -4.13 -2.43 7.52
N GLY A 74 -5.02 -2.01 8.42
CA GLY A 74 -6.44 -2.33 8.35
C GLY A 74 -7.09 -1.78 7.07
N ALA A 75 -6.81 -0.53 6.72
CA ALA A 75 -7.28 0.09 5.49
C ALA A 75 -6.72 -0.62 4.24
N LEU A 76 -5.42 -0.90 4.21
CA LEU A 76 -4.77 -1.60 3.10
C LEU A 76 -5.38 -3.00 2.90
N ARG A 77 -5.69 -3.72 3.99
CA ARG A 77 -6.37 -5.02 3.91
C ARG A 77 -7.76 -4.89 3.28
N GLN A 78 -8.49 -3.83 3.59
CA GLN A 78 -9.81 -3.56 3.00
C GLN A 78 -9.70 -3.23 1.51
N ASP A 79 -8.68 -2.47 1.11
CA ASP A 79 -8.42 -2.15 -0.30
C ASP A 79 -8.08 -3.43 -1.09
N VAL A 80 -7.24 -4.31 -0.53
CA VAL A 80 -6.90 -5.60 -1.14
C VAL A 80 -8.15 -6.50 -1.26
N ALA A 81 -9.01 -6.53 -0.25
CA ALA A 81 -10.26 -7.29 -0.32
C ALA A 81 -11.19 -6.75 -1.42
N THR A 82 -11.27 -5.42 -1.56
CA THR A 82 -12.06 -4.76 -2.60
C THR A 82 -11.52 -5.08 -3.99
N LEU A 83 -10.19 -5.03 -4.16
CA LEU A 83 -9.52 -5.38 -5.41
C LEU A 83 -9.76 -6.85 -5.78
N ALA A 84 -9.73 -7.76 -4.80
CA ALA A 84 -10.01 -9.18 -5.02
C ALA A 84 -11.43 -9.40 -5.54
N THR A 85 -12.42 -8.71 -4.98
CA THR A 85 -13.82 -8.75 -5.48
C THR A 85 -13.91 -8.24 -6.90
N GLN A 86 -13.33 -7.08 -7.20
CA GLN A 86 -13.33 -6.52 -8.56
C GLN A 86 -12.66 -7.45 -9.57
N PHE A 87 -11.58 -8.12 -9.17
CA PHE A 87 -10.92 -9.11 -10.01
C PHE A 87 -11.81 -10.33 -10.29
N GLY A 88 -12.58 -10.79 -9.31
CA GLY A 88 -13.60 -11.82 -9.50
C GLY A 88 -14.68 -11.42 -10.51
N ASP A 89 -15.18 -10.18 -10.42
CA ASP A 89 -16.18 -9.66 -11.35
C ASP A 89 -15.63 -9.56 -12.78
N ILE A 90 -14.37 -9.15 -12.93
CA ILE A 90 -13.67 -9.13 -14.22
C ILE A 90 -13.54 -10.54 -14.78
N GLN A 91 -13.16 -11.53 -13.97
CA GLN A 91 -13.07 -12.92 -14.44
C GLN A 91 -14.41 -13.45 -14.93
N GLN A 92 -15.51 -13.16 -14.21
CA GLN A 92 -16.85 -13.53 -14.64
C GLN A 92 -17.23 -12.86 -15.97
N THR A 93 -16.91 -11.57 -16.11
CA THR A 93 -17.16 -10.82 -17.35
C THR A 93 -16.39 -11.42 -18.51
N VAL A 94 -15.10 -11.71 -18.34
CA VAL A 94 -14.26 -12.36 -19.36
C VAL A 94 -14.82 -13.73 -19.74
N GLY A 95 -15.26 -14.53 -18.77
CA GLY A 95 -15.89 -15.83 -19.04
C GLY A 95 -17.14 -15.71 -19.92
N SER A 96 -18.03 -14.76 -19.62
CA SER A 96 -19.24 -14.54 -20.43
C SER A 96 -18.91 -14.02 -21.85
N VAL A 97 -17.88 -13.17 -21.98
CA VAL A 97 -17.42 -12.72 -23.30
C VAL A 97 -16.87 -13.89 -24.11
N GLN A 98 -16.10 -14.79 -23.50
CA GLN A 98 -15.59 -15.98 -24.19
C GLN A 98 -16.71 -16.90 -24.68
N GLU A 99 -17.74 -17.13 -23.86
CA GLU A 99 -18.93 -17.90 -24.26
C GLU A 99 -19.66 -17.25 -25.44
N ASN A 100 -19.88 -15.94 -25.37
CA ASN A 100 -20.53 -15.19 -26.45
C ASN A 100 -19.73 -15.24 -27.76
N VAL A 101 -18.40 -15.11 -27.69
CA VAL A 101 -17.52 -15.22 -28.86
C VAL A 101 -17.59 -16.63 -29.46
N GLY A 102 -17.52 -17.68 -28.64
CA GLY A 102 -17.66 -19.06 -29.13
C GLY A 102 -19.02 -19.32 -29.79
N SER A 103 -20.10 -18.76 -29.23
CA SER A 103 -21.44 -18.81 -29.84
C SER A 103 -21.50 -18.09 -31.18
N LEU A 104 -20.90 -16.89 -31.28
CA LEU A 104 -20.82 -16.13 -32.54
C LEU A 104 -20.02 -16.88 -33.60
N GLU A 105 -18.90 -17.49 -33.23
CA GLU A 105 -18.08 -18.28 -34.14
C GLU A 105 -18.87 -19.49 -34.70
N ASN A 106 -19.61 -20.20 -33.85
CA ASN A 106 -20.50 -21.29 -34.29
C ASN A 106 -21.56 -20.79 -35.28
N ARG A 107 -22.22 -19.66 -34.98
CA ARG A 107 -23.21 -19.06 -35.88
C ARG A 107 -22.60 -18.62 -37.20
N PHE A 108 -21.38 -18.10 -37.19
CA PHE A 108 -20.67 -17.70 -38.40
C PHE A 108 -20.36 -18.92 -39.28
N VAL A 109 -19.86 -20.01 -38.70
CA VAL A 109 -19.63 -21.28 -39.40
C VAL A 109 -20.94 -21.83 -39.98
N GLU A 110 -22.05 -21.71 -39.26
CA GLU A 110 -23.37 -22.12 -39.75
C GLU A 110 -23.82 -21.26 -40.94
N LEU A 111 -23.66 -19.94 -40.86
CA LEU A 111 -23.94 -19.01 -41.97
C LEU A 111 -23.08 -19.31 -43.21
N GLU A 112 -21.80 -19.66 -43.01
CA GLU A 112 -20.89 -20.02 -44.10
C GLU A 112 -21.29 -21.33 -44.79
N LYS A 113 -21.99 -22.23 -44.07
CA LYS A 113 -22.51 -23.48 -44.63
C LYS A 113 -23.87 -23.33 -45.33
N LEU A 114 -24.59 -22.23 -45.11
CA LEU A 114 -25.88 -22.03 -45.75
C LEU A 114 -25.74 -21.97 -47.29
N PRO A 115 -26.67 -22.57 -48.06
CA PRO A 115 -26.71 -22.40 -49.51
C PRO A 115 -26.78 -20.92 -49.90
N ALA A 116 -26.17 -20.57 -51.04
CA ALA A 116 -26.14 -19.18 -51.53
C ALA A 116 -27.55 -18.56 -51.62
N GLN A 117 -28.56 -19.36 -51.98
CA GLN A 117 -29.96 -18.93 -52.03
C GLN A 117 -30.51 -18.51 -50.65
N THR A 118 -30.17 -19.23 -49.58
CA THR A 118 -30.60 -18.89 -48.22
C THR A 118 -29.86 -17.65 -47.70
N ARG A 119 -28.56 -17.51 -48.02
CA ARG A 119 -27.80 -16.30 -47.71
C ARG A 119 -28.39 -15.07 -48.41
N ASN A 120 -28.69 -15.18 -49.71
CA ASN A 120 -29.34 -14.11 -50.45
C ASN A 120 -30.72 -13.78 -49.89
N MET A 121 -31.52 -14.77 -49.48
CA MET A 121 -32.81 -14.54 -48.83
C MET A 121 -32.70 -13.82 -47.48
N ILE A 122 -31.68 -14.12 -46.68
CA ILE A 122 -31.42 -13.41 -45.42
C ILE A 122 -30.98 -11.97 -45.70
N LEU A 123 -30.02 -11.78 -46.61
CA LEU A 123 -29.58 -10.45 -47.04
C LEU A 123 -30.74 -9.62 -47.61
N MET A 124 -31.65 -10.23 -48.36
CA MET A 124 -32.83 -9.58 -48.90
C MET A 124 -33.81 -9.14 -47.80
N ASN A 125 -33.98 -9.95 -46.75
CA ASN A 125 -34.76 -9.58 -45.57
C ASN A 125 -34.11 -8.43 -44.78
N ASP A 126 -32.78 -8.47 -44.60
CA ASP A 126 -32.04 -7.41 -43.91
C ASP A 126 -32.06 -6.09 -44.71
N LEU A 127 -31.91 -6.15 -46.04
CA LEU A 127 -32.05 -5.00 -46.93
C LEU A 127 -33.46 -4.40 -46.85
N ASN A 128 -34.50 -5.23 -46.79
CA ASN A 128 -35.87 -4.77 -46.59
C ASN A 128 -36.07 -4.09 -45.23
N ALA A 129 -35.54 -4.68 -44.15
CA ALA A 129 -35.59 -4.09 -42.82
C ALA A 129 -34.81 -2.76 -42.74
N MET A 130 -33.64 -2.67 -43.40
CA MET A 130 -32.89 -1.44 -43.55
C MET A 130 -33.68 -0.39 -44.31
N ASN A 131 -34.34 -0.75 -45.42
CA ASN A 131 -35.14 0.18 -46.20
C ASN A 131 -36.31 0.76 -45.38
N GLN A 132 -36.96 -0.06 -44.55
CA GLN A 132 -37.99 0.39 -43.61
C GLN A 132 -37.44 1.35 -42.54
N ARG A 133 -36.28 1.01 -41.95
CA ARG A 133 -35.62 1.87 -40.95
C ARG A 133 -35.15 3.20 -41.56
N LEU A 134 -34.60 3.17 -42.77
CA LEU A 134 -34.21 4.36 -43.52
C LEU A 134 -35.43 5.19 -43.90
N GLY A 135 -36.55 4.59 -44.28
CA GLY A 135 -37.81 5.31 -44.48
C GLY A 135 -38.26 6.06 -43.23
N HIS A 136 -38.16 5.40 -42.06
CA HIS A 136 -38.48 6.02 -40.78
C HIS A 136 -37.52 7.16 -40.43
N ILE A 137 -36.21 6.94 -40.54
CA ILE A 137 -35.18 7.97 -40.27
C ILE A 137 -35.31 9.13 -41.26
N GLY A 138 -35.57 8.84 -42.53
CA GLY A 138 -35.76 9.83 -43.58
C GLY A 138 -36.96 10.74 -43.36
N SER A 139 -37.99 10.25 -42.69
CA SER A 139 -39.14 11.08 -42.28
C SER A 139 -38.80 12.12 -41.20
N GLN A 140 -37.68 11.92 -40.48
CA GLN A 140 -37.24 12.78 -39.38
C GLN A 140 -36.06 13.69 -39.77
N LEU A 141 -35.42 13.43 -40.91
CA LEU A 141 -34.28 14.20 -41.41
C LEU A 141 -34.74 15.30 -42.38
N SER A 142 -34.01 16.42 -42.41
CA SER A 142 -34.26 17.51 -43.35
C SER A 142 -32.95 18.10 -43.88
N GLY A 143 -33.03 18.86 -44.97
CA GLY A 143 -31.87 19.47 -45.61
C GLY A 143 -30.92 18.42 -46.21
N GLN A 144 -29.61 18.66 -46.04
CA GLN A 144 -28.56 17.89 -46.72
C GLN A 144 -28.49 16.41 -46.31
N GLN A 145 -28.93 16.05 -45.09
CA GLN A 145 -28.94 14.66 -44.63
C GLN A 145 -30.05 13.83 -45.32
N ALA A 146 -31.16 14.46 -45.68
CA ALA A 146 -32.27 13.78 -46.39
C ALA A 146 -31.86 13.38 -47.81
N THR A 147 -31.11 14.23 -48.52
CA THR A 147 -30.61 13.91 -49.87
C THR A 147 -29.63 12.73 -49.86
N ARG A 148 -28.70 12.68 -48.89
CA ARG A 148 -27.79 11.55 -48.74
C ARG A 148 -28.52 10.25 -48.41
N LEU A 149 -29.62 10.33 -47.66
CA LEU A 149 -30.44 9.18 -47.34
C LEU A 149 -31.23 8.67 -48.56
N GLN A 150 -31.71 9.56 -49.42
CA GLN A 150 -32.35 9.18 -50.69
C GLN A 150 -31.37 8.47 -51.63
N GLU A 151 -30.13 8.95 -51.71
CA GLU A 151 -29.07 8.29 -52.48
C GLU A 151 -28.77 6.89 -51.92
N ALA A 152 -28.70 6.73 -50.59
CA ALA A 152 -28.56 5.43 -49.94
C ALA A 152 -29.75 4.49 -50.21
N GLN A 153 -30.99 5.00 -50.23
CA GLN A 153 -32.17 4.20 -50.58
C GLN A 153 -32.15 3.71 -52.03
N GLN A 154 -31.67 4.53 -52.98
CA GLN A 154 -31.52 4.13 -54.38
C GLN A 154 -30.47 3.03 -54.54
N LEU A 155 -29.33 3.15 -53.87
CA LEU A 155 -28.29 2.11 -53.87
C LEU A 155 -28.81 0.80 -53.27
N LEU A 156 -29.60 0.85 -52.19
CA LEU A 156 -30.22 -0.35 -51.60
C LEU A 156 -31.25 -1.01 -52.53
N GLN A 157 -32.02 -0.22 -53.30
CA GLN A 157 -32.94 -0.76 -54.31
C GLN A 157 -32.20 -1.41 -55.48
N GLN A 158 -31.09 -0.84 -55.93
CA GLN A 158 -30.23 -1.47 -56.95
C GLN A 158 -29.68 -2.79 -56.45
N LEU A 159 -29.13 -2.82 -55.23
CA LEU A 159 -28.60 -4.05 -54.62
C LEU A 159 -29.67 -5.13 -54.42
N GLN A 160 -30.89 -4.77 -54.03
CA GLN A 160 -32.00 -5.74 -53.99
C GLN A 160 -32.29 -6.33 -55.37
N THR A 161 -32.31 -5.49 -56.40
CA THR A 161 -32.62 -5.93 -57.77
C THR A 161 -31.53 -6.86 -58.30
N GLU A 162 -30.26 -6.58 -58.01
CA GLU A 162 -29.13 -7.44 -58.37
C GLU A 162 -29.13 -8.77 -57.62
N LEU A 163 -29.49 -8.80 -56.33
CA LEU A 163 -29.56 -10.02 -55.52
C LEU A 163 -30.77 -10.92 -55.84
N ALA A 164 -31.79 -10.36 -56.50
CA ALA A 164 -33.00 -11.08 -56.92
C ALA A 164 -32.87 -11.73 -58.32
N GLN A 165 -31.83 -11.41 -59.08
CA GLN A 165 -31.48 -12.02 -60.37
C GLN A 165 -30.58 -13.25 -60.18
#